data_AF-A0A0K1NPP4-F1
#
_entry.id   AF-A0A0K1NPP4-F1
#
_cell.length_a   1.000
_cell.length_b   1.000
_cell.length_c   1.000
_cell.angle_alpha   90.00
_cell.angle_beta   90.00
_cell.angle_gamma   90.00
#
_symmetry.space_group_name_H-M   'P 1'
#
loop_
_entity.id
_entity.type
_entity.pdbx_description
1 polymer ?
#
loop_
_entity_poly.entity_id
_entity_poly.type
_entity_poly.pdbx_seq_one_letter_code
_entity_poly.pdbx_strand_id
1 'polypeptide(L)'
;MKRKYILIGFALFILSACGAKTEQGRQQHVTDDSVETSRRNLYADLTTLSAPDSDVLPDYTDDYTKADSVLVCQILQEIVPQRQELSNGQLVMKIARKFIGVPYVAHTLDRNEEEKLVVNLHELDCTTYVEAVTALTLCARKGETRFSDYVRQLEQIRYRGGKMSYVNRLHYFHWWLEDNERMGFVSEIDSPNPPFTAVQTLKINYMSLNARLYDMLKNNPGRVEELKKLEDATNGTKLRYIPKSLLCNSRLLREVIHDGDIIAIVTSKRELDTTHLGFAIWHKDRLHLMNASNLRKNGNRVVDPIETLYNYMMSRPANLGIRVARIK
;
A
#
# COMPACT_ATOMS: atom_id res chain seq x y z
N MET A 1 48.51 18.43 4.52
CA MET A 1 47.05 18.59 4.43
C MET A 1 46.38 17.36 5.04
N LYS A 2 45.37 17.50 5.94
CA LYS A 2 44.62 16.36 6.49
C LYS A 2 43.28 16.22 5.74
N ARG A 3 43.11 15.15 4.93
CA ARG A 3 41.79 14.82 4.34
C ARG A 3 40.88 14.29 5.44
N LYS A 4 39.71 14.91 5.63
CA LYS A 4 38.62 14.32 6.42
C LYS A 4 37.91 13.28 5.57
N TYR A 5 37.79 12.05 6.07
CA TYR A 5 36.92 11.05 5.46
C TYR A 5 35.47 11.39 5.84
N ILE A 6 34.63 11.68 4.85
CA ILE A 6 33.19 11.82 5.05
C ILE A 6 32.61 10.41 5.02
N LEU A 7 32.17 9.92 6.18
CA LEU A 7 31.49 8.64 6.28
C LEU A 7 30.06 8.81 5.72
N ILE A 8 29.89 8.54 4.43
CA ILE A 8 28.57 8.53 3.78
C ILE A 8 27.80 7.31 4.30
N GLY A 9 27.01 7.52 5.35
CA GLY A 9 26.11 6.51 5.86
C GLY A 9 25.06 6.16 4.81
N PHE A 10 25.16 4.96 4.23
CA PHE A 10 24.08 4.40 3.43
C PHE A 10 22.85 4.24 4.31
N ALA A 11 21.84 5.07 4.07
CA ALA A 11 20.52 4.82 4.62
C ALA A 11 20.00 3.51 4.05
N LEU A 12 19.69 2.54 4.93
CA LEU A 12 19.01 1.31 4.53
C LEU A 12 17.64 1.70 3.98
N PHE A 13 17.47 1.59 2.67
CA PHE A 13 16.16 1.65 2.04
C PHE A 13 15.42 0.35 2.39
N ILE A 14 14.41 0.44 3.26
CA ILE A 14 13.35 -0.56 3.29
C ILE A 14 12.69 -0.53 1.90
N LEU A 15 12.63 -1.69 1.26
CA LEU A 15 12.32 -1.81 -0.18
C LEU A 15 10.82 -1.95 -0.39
N SER A 16 10.27 -1.30 -1.42
CA SER A 16 8.85 -1.42 -1.81
C SER A 16 8.55 -2.69 -2.63
N ALA A 17 9.10 -3.81 -2.19
CA ALA A 17 8.43 -5.09 -2.28
C ALA A 17 8.12 -5.49 -0.83
N CYS A 18 6.83 -5.51 -0.48
CA CYS A 18 6.39 -5.68 0.90
C CYS A 18 6.95 -7.00 1.48
N GLY A 19 7.53 -6.94 2.68
CA GLY A 19 8.04 -8.12 3.40
C GLY A 19 9.56 -8.32 3.43
N ALA A 20 10.38 -7.59 2.67
CA ALA A 20 11.82 -7.83 2.57
C ALA A 20 12.62 -7.48 3.86
N LYS A 21 12.97 -8.50 4.66
CA LYS A 21 13.77 -8.37 5.91
C LYS A 21 15.29 -8.33 5.63
N THR A 22 16.05 -7.72 6.54
CA THR A 22 17.52 -7.66 6.49
C THR A 22 18.17 -8.85 7.20
N GLU A 23 19.22 -9.44 6.61
CA GLU A 23 19.89 -10.63 7.16
C GLU A 23 20.70 -10.35 8.43
N GLN A 24 20.20 -10.74 9.61
CA GLN A 24 21.01 -10.87 10.83
C GLN A 24 20.36 -11.75 11.92
N GLY A 25 21.18 -12.57 12.60
CA GLY A 25 20.96 -13.03 13.99
C GLY A 25 19.83 -14.03 14.28
N ARG A 26 20.16 -15.33 14.39
CA ARG A 26 19.28 -16.38 14.94
C ARG A 26 19.50 -16.54 16.45
N GLN A 27 18.42 -16.59 17.24
CA GLN A 27 18.37 -17.23 18.56
C GLN A 27 17.01 -17.91 18.75
N GLN A 28 16.91 -18.87 19.69
CA GLN A 28 15.82 -19.85 19.79
C GLN A 28 15.21 -19.88 21.20
N HIS A 29 13.95 -20.31 21.29
CA HIS A 29 13.42 -20.99 22.48
C HIS A 29 12.49 -22.14 22.04
N VAL A 30 12.31 -23.12 22.92
CA VAL A 30 11.52 -24.38 22.78
C VAL A 30 10.60 -24.43 24.03
N THR A 31 9.39 -25.03 24.09
CA THR A 31 9.01 -26.47 24.05
C THR A 31 7.47 -26.65 24.09
N ASP A 32 6.95 -27.72 23.45
CA ASP A 32 5.91 -28.72 23.85
C ASP A 32 4.59 -28.27 24.57
N ASP A 33 3.40 -28.90 24.53
CA ASP A 33 2.86 -30.21 24.03
C ASP A 33 1.29 -30.16 24.07
N SER A 34 0.42 -31.11 23.66
CA SER A 34 0.18 -31.86 22.39
C SER A 34 -1.28 -32.44 22.36
N VAL A 35 -1.64 -33.24 21.33
CA VAL A 35 -2.82 -34.19 21.21
C VAL A 35 -4.25 -33.57 21.18
N GLU A 36 -5.08 -33.62 20.10
CA GLU A 36 -5.80 -34.71 19.35
C GLU A 36 -7.08 -35.29 20.05
N THR A 37 -8.21 -35.69 19.41
CA THR A 37 -8.64 -35.82 17.98
C THR A 37 -10.20 -35.71 17.78
N SER A 38 -10.67 -35.60 16.52
CA SER A 38 -11.96 -36.13 15.95
C SER A 38 -13.32 -35.43 16.27
N ARG A 39 -14.09 -34.93 15.27
CA ARG A 39 -15.05 -35.62 14.33
C ARG A 39 -16.30 -36.18 15.03
N ARG A 40 -17.57 -36.05 14.60
CA ARG A 40 -18.31 -35.67 13.34
C ARG A 40 -19.80 -35.38 13.74
N ASN A 41 -20.86 -35.10 12.93
CA ASN A 41 -21.20 -35.03 11.49
C ASN A 41 -22.53 -34.19 11.28
N LEU A 42 -22.95 -33.89 10.04
CA LEU A 42 -24.23 -33.24 9.61
C LEU A 42 -24.42 -31.77 10.06
N TYR A 43 -25.07 -30.87 9.31
CA TYR A 43 -26.01 -31.02 8.18
C TYR A 43 -25.44 -30.57 6.81
N ALA A 44 -26.15 -30.95 5.75
CA ALA A 44 -25.94 -30.46 4.38
C ALA A 44 -27.26 -29.92 3.80
N ASP A 45 -27.11 -29.18 2.70
CA ASP A 45 -28.14 -28.82 1.72
C ASP A 45 -29.24 -27.80 2.16
N LEU A 46 -29.10 -26.56 1.65
CA LEU A 46 -30.22 -25.74 1.19
C LEU A 46 -29.71 -24.51 0.41
N THR A 47 -29.99 -24.47 -0.89
CA THR A 47 -29.70 -23.32 -1.75
C THR A 47 -30.73 -22.21 -1.61
N THR A 48 -30.32 -21.01 -1.20
CA THR A 48 -31.06 -19.75 -1.44
C THR A 48 -30.09 -18.60 -1.71
N LEU A 49 -30.49 -17.67 -2.57
CA LEU A 49 -29.90 -16.33 -2.59
C LEU A 49 -30.39 -15.59 -1.33
N SER A 50 -29.48 -15.04 -0.55
CA SER A 50 -29.78 -14.19 0.61
C SER A 50 -29.10 -12.83 0.51
N ALA A 51 -29.75 -11.80 1.05
CA ALA A 51 -29.24 -10.43 1.11
C ALA A 51 -28.14 -10.29 2.20
N PRO A 52 -27.27 -9.27 2.12
CA PRO A 52 -26.06 -9.21 2.94
C PRO A 52 -26.30 -8.67 4.36
N ASP A 53 -26.81 -9.53 5.25
CA ASP A 53 -27.19 -9.13 6.62
C ASP A 53 -26.55 -10.00 7.73
N SER A 54 -25.21 -9.99 7.79
CA SER A 54 -24.46 -10.38 8.98
C SER A 54 -23.13 -9.63 9.07
N ASP A 55 -22.66 -9.32 10.29
CA ASP A 55 -21.32 -8.74 10.59
C ASP A 55 -20.20 -9.81 10.65
N VAL A 56 -20.44 -10.99 10.05
CA VAL A 56 -19.45 -12.07 10.00
C VAL A 56 -18.31 -11.67 9.06
N LEU A 57 -17.10 -11.59 9.62
CA LEU A 57 -15.86 -11.44 8.86
C LEU A 57 -15.45 -12.81 8.29
N PRO A 58 -14.77 -12.88 7.14
CA PRO A 58 -14.26 -14.15 6.63
C PRO A 58 -13.31 -14.85 7.61
N ASP A 59 -13.32 -16.18 7.67
CA ASP A 59 -12.50 -17.01 8.58
C ASP A 59 -10.96 -16.87 8.39
N TYR A 60 -10.54 -16.21 7.31
CA TYR A 60 -9.15 -15.83 7.04
C TYR A 60 -8.82 -14.38 7.40
N THR A 61 -9.75 -13.65 8.02
CA THR A 61 -9.44 -12.44 8.80
C THR A 61 -8.73 -12.87 10.08
N ASP A 62 -7.76 -12.07 10.53
CA ASP A 62 -6.82 -12.48 11.59
C ASP A 62 -6.51 -11.30 12.51
N ASP A 63 -5.25 -10.86 12.64
CA ASP A 63 -4.84 -9.67 13.38
C ASP A 63 -5.73 -8.45 13.06
N TYR A 64 -6.64 -8.14 14.00
CA TYR A 64 -7.29 -6.84 14.18
C TYR A 64 -7.64 -6.65 15.65
N THR A 65 -7.52 -5.43 16.17
CA THR A 65 -7.95 -5.13 17.55
C THR A 65 -9.35 -4.53 17.57
N LYS A 66 -9.97 -4.53 18.76
CA LYS A 66 -11.20 -3.75 19.00
C LYS A 66 -11.00 -2.23 18.77
N ALA A 67 -9.76 -1.72 18.86
CA ALA A 67 -9.48 -0.32 18.55
C ALA A 67 -9.50 -0.05 17.03
N ASP A 68 -9.00 -0.98 16.21
CA ASP A 68 -9.06 -0.87 14.74
C ASP A 68 -10.51 -0.85 14.24
N SER A 69 -11.36 -1.75 14.73
CA SER A 69 -12.76 -1.83 14.31
C SER A 69 -13.60 -0.64 14.79
N VAL A 70 -13.33 -0.14 16.00
CA VAL A 70 -13.93 1.11 16.50
C VAL A 70 -13.46 2.32 15.67
N LEU A 71 -12.18 2.39 15.32
CA LEU A 71 -11.63 3.48 14.51
C LEU A 71 -12.23 3.52 13.10
N VAL A 72 -12.38 2.37 12.45
CA VAL A 72 -13.09 2.24 11.16
C VAL A 72 -14.51 2.77 11.26
N CYS A 73 -15.30 2.27 12.22
CA CYS A 73 -16.69 2.70 12.38
C CYS A 73 -16.80 4.19 12.71
N GLN A 74 -15.92 4.75 13.56
CA GLN A 74 -15.87 6.18 13.86
C GLN A 74 -15.57 7.02 12.61
N ILE A 75 -14.57 6.64 11.80
CA ILE A 75 -14.23 7.36 10.57
C ILE A 75 -15.39 7.30 9.57
N LEU A 76 -15.98 6.11 9.34
CA LEU A 76 -17.08 5.99 8.38
C LEU A 76 -18.34 6.73 8.85
N GLN A 77 -18.70 6.66 10.14
CA GLN A 77 -19.84 7.40 10.71
C GLN A 77 -19.65 8.92 10.63
N GLU A 78 -18.42 9.44 10.78
CA GLU A 78 -18.14 10.86 10.55
C GLU A 78 -18.27 11.24 9.07
N ILE A 79 -17.69 10.44 8.16
CA ILE A 79 -17.45 10.85 6.76
C ILE A 79 -18.65 10.55 5.84
N VAL A 80 -19.39 9.45 6.07
CA VAL A 80 -20.55 9.05 5.23
C VAL A 80 -21.62 10.14 5.10
N PRO A 81 -22.00 10.91 6.15
CA PRO A 81 -22.92 12.04 6.00
C PRO A 81 -22.44 13.09 4.98
N GLN A 82 -21.13 13.36 4.93
CA GLN A 82 -20.52 14.40 4.10
C GLN A 82 -20.20 13.94 2.67
N ARG A 83 -20.49 12.67 2.31
CA ARG A 83 -20.05 12.04 1.04
C ARG A 83 -20.60 12.68 -0.25
N GLN A 84 -21.65 13.50 -0.12
CA GLN A 84 -22.28 14.26 -1.21
C GLN A 84 -21.90 15.75 -1.21
N GLU A 85 -21.43 16.28 -0.08
CA GLU A 85 -21.03 17.67 0.08
C GLU A 85 -19.56 17.90 -0.34
N LEU A 86 -18.73 16.88 -0.16
CA LEU A 86 -17.29 16.92 -0.42
C LEU A 86 -16.95 16.25 -1.76
N SER A 87 -16.04 16.87 -2.51
CA SER A 87 -15.38 16.24 -3.66
C SER A 87 -14.52 15.03 -3.23
N ASN A 88 -14.17 14.13 -4.16
CA ASN A 88 -13.45 12.91 -3.78
C ASN A 88 -12.10 13.21 -3.11
N GLY A 89 -11.35 14.17 -3.64
CA GLY A 89 -10.10 14.61 -3.04
C GLY A 89 -10.26 15.13 -1.60
N GLN A 90 -11.35 15.86 -1.32
CA GLN A 90 -11.65 16.32 0.05
C GLN A 90 -12.01 15.15 0.99
N LEU A 91 -12.75 14.13 0.51
CA LEU A 91 -13.05 12.93 1.29
C LEU A 91 -11.78 12.13 1.60
N VAL A 92 -10.98 11.81 0.57
CA VAL A 92 -9.69 11.13 0.71
C VAL A 92 -8.80 11.88 1.69
N MET A 93 -8.61 13.19 1.52
CA MET A 93 -7.77 13.99 2.41
C MET A 93 -8.30 14.11 3.84
N LYS A 94 -9.63 14.12 4.04
CA LYS A 94 -10.21 14.14 5.39
C LYS A 94 -10.04 12.81 6.11
N ILE A 95 -10.14 11.68 5.40
CA ILE A 95 -9.83 10.33 5.92
C ILE A 95 -8.33 10.19 6.17
N ALA A 96 -7.49 10.52 5.20
CA ALA A 96 -6.04 10.34 5.24
C ALA A 96 -5.36 11.13 6.37
N ARG A 97 -5.91 12.29 6.74
CA ARG A 97 -5.46 13.08 7.89
C ARG A 97 -5.74 12.44 9.25
N LYS A 98 -6.71 11.51 9.36
CA LYS A 98 -7.01 10.79 10.62
C LYS A 98 -5.84 9.95 11.13
N PHE A 99 -4.97 9.51 10.22
CA PHE A 99 -3.81 8.69 10.53
C PHE A 99 -2.54 9.50 10.87
N ILE A 100 -2.54 10.83 10.75
CA ILE A 100 -1.35 11.64 11.08
C ILE A 100 -0.97 11.41 12.55
N GLY A 101 0.27 10.96 12.78
CA GLY A 101 0.73 10.53 14.09
C GLY A 101 0.97 9.01 14.20
N VAL A 102 0.25 8.18 13.43
CA VAL A 102 0.34 6.71 13.47
C VAL A 102 1.76 6.24 13.16
N PRO A 103 2.40 5.42 14.03
CA PRO A 103 3.75 4.90 13.83
C PRO A 103 3.99 4.22 12.47
N TYR A 104 5.19 4.44 11.92
CA TYR A 104 5.66 3.70 10.77
C TYR A 104 6.25 2.35 11.22
N VAL A 105 5.68 1.25 10.73
CA VAL A 105 6.19 -0.10 10.98
C VAL A 105 6.09 -0.91 9.69
N ALA A 106 7.19 -1.51 9.26
CA ALA A 106 7.22 -2.39 8.10
C ALA A 106 6.86 -3.83 8.49
N HIS A 107 6.42 -4.63 7.52
CA HIS A 107 6.14 -6.07 7.68
C HIS A 107 4.95 -6.39 8.62
N THR A 108 4.02 -5.46 8.82
CA THR A 108 2.79 -5.68 9.62
C THR A 108 1.89 -6.77 9.03
N LEU A 109 1.94 -6.97 7.71
CA LEU A 109 1.21 -8.04 6.99
C LEU A 109 1.99 -9.38 6.89
N ASP A 110 3.20 -9.47 7.47
CA ASP A 110 4.09 -10.63 7.37
C ASP A 110 4.45 -11.17 8.78
N ARG A 111 3.45 -11.20 9.66
CA ARG A 111 3.54 -11.69 11.06
C ARG A 111 3.12 -13.15 11.23
N ASN A 112 2.27 -13.66 10.34
CA ASN A 112 1.74 -15.02 10.35
C ASN A 112 2.62 -16.02 9.56
N GLU A 113 2.39 -17.32 9.78
CA GLU A 113 3.03 -18.40 9.00
C GLU A 113 2.37 -18.61 7.63
N GLU A 114 1.08 -18.29 7.51
CA GLU A 114 0.30 -18.34 6.26
C GLU A 114 -0.47 -17.04 6.05
N GLU A 115 -0.86 -16.76 4.78
CA GLU A 115 -1.52 -15.48 4.46
C GLU A 115 -2.88 -15.36 5.15
N LYS A 116 -3.11 -14.16 5.70
CA LYS A 116 -4.35 -13.76 6.36
C LYS A 116 -4.68 -12.31 6.02
N LEU A 117 -5.97 -11.97 6.05
CA LEU A 117 -6.46 -10.60 5.92
C LEU A 117 -6.25 -9.84 7.24
N VAL A 118 -5.07 -9.22 7.38
CA VAL A 118 -4.67 -8.42 8.55
C VAL A 118 -5.20 -6.99 8.47
N VAL A 119 -5.81 -6.49 9.55
CA VAL A 119 -6.23 -5.09 9.72
C VAL A 119 -5.47 -4.47 10.89
N ASN A 120 -4.44 -3.69 10.57
CA ASN A 120 -3.71 -2.88 11.53
C ASN A 120 -3.71 -1.42 11.06
N LEU A 121 -4.34 -0.55 11.85
CA LEU A 121 -4.48 0.90 11.64
C LEU A 121 -3.66 1.71 12.65
N HIS A 122 -3.04 1.03 13.62
CA HIS A 122 -2.20 1.60 14.67
C HIS A 122 -0.69 1.49 14.36
N GLU A 123 -0.32 0.68 13.37
CA GLU A 123 1.03 0.55 12.81
C GLU A 123 0.91 0.44 11.28
N LEU A 124 1.49 1.39 10.53
CA LEU A 124 1.32 1.46 9.07
C LEU A 124 2.65 1.55 8.32
N ASP A 125 2.72 0.98 7.12
CA ASP A 125 3.71 1.37 6.12
C ASP A 125 3.07 2.22 5.01
N CYS A 126 3.84 2.59 3.98
CA CYS A 126 3.32 3.46 2.91
C CYS A 126 2.26 2.78 2.03
N THR A 127 2.26 1.45 1.94
CA THR A 127 1.26 0.67 1.22
C THR A 127 0.01 0.50 2.09
N THR A 128 0.15 0.02 3.32
CA THR A 128 -1.02 -0.20 4.20
C THR A 128 -1.77 1.10 4.53
N TYR A 129 -1.05 2.23 4.61
CA TYR A 129 -1.68 3.56 4.73
C TYR A 129 -2.51 3.94 3.50
N VAL A 130 -1.99 3.74 2.29
CA VAL A 130 -2.73 4.02 1.05
C VAL A 130 -3.92 3.08 0.90
N GLU A 131 -3.76 1.80 1.23
CA GLU A 131 -4.86 0.83 1.26
C GLU A 131 -5.96 1.23 2.25
N ALA A 132 -5.63 1.48 3.52
CA ALA A 132 -6.61 1.82 4.55
C ALA A 132 -7.44 3.06 4.18
N VAL A 133 -6.79 4.11 3.68
CA VAL A 133 -7.47 5.33 3.20
C VAL A 133 -8.33 5.04 1.97
N THR A 134 -7.84 4.22 1.03
CA THR A 134 -8.60 3.84 -0.18
C THR A 134 -9.85 3.06 0.18
N ALA A 135 -9.74 2.03 1.03
CA ALA A 135 -10.88 1.23 1.46
C ALA A 135 -11.92 2.06 2.23
N LEU A 136 -11.47 2.90 3.18
CA LEU A 136 -12.36 3.81 3.90
C LEU A 136 -13.05 4.82 2.97
N THR A 137 -12.36 5.32 1.93
CA THR A 137 -12.97 6.24 0.96
C THR A 137 -14.05 5.54 0.14
N LEU A 138 -13.79 4.32 -0.36
CA LEU A 138 -14.72 3.54 -1.17
C LEU A 138 -15.97 3.15 -0.37
N CYS A 139 -15.81 2.71 0.89
CA CYS A 139 -16.93 2.49 1.80
C CYS A 139 -17.71 3.79 2.05
N ALA A 140 -17.01 4.89 2.38
CA ALA A 140 -17.64 6.17 2.63
C ALA A 140 -18.44 6.70 1.43
N ARG A 141 -17.98 6.46 0.19
CA ARG A 141 -18.72 6.78 -1.05
C ARG A 141 -19.99 5.95 -1.22
N LYS A 142 -19.93 4.66 -0.95
CA LYS A 142 -21.11 3.76 -0.99
C LYS A 142 -22.11 4.05 0.13
N GLY A 143 -21.69 4.74 1.20
CA GLY A 143 -22.49 4.95 2.41
C GLY A 143 -22.36 3.83 3.43
N GLU A 144 -21.38 2.94 3.23
CA GLU A 144 -21.04 1.82 4.10
C GLU A 144 -20.38 2.31 5.39
N THR A 145 -20.74 1.71 6.54
CA THR A 145 -20.32 2.18 7.88
C THR A 145 -19.87 1.08 8.84
N ARG A 146 -19.99 -0.20 8.45
CA ARG A 146 -19.69 -1.34 9.32
C ARG A 146 -18.22 -1.75 9.16
N PHE A 147 -17.67 -2.41 10.18
CA PHE A 147 -16.31 -2.95 10.09
C PHE A 147 -16.20 -4.02 8.99
N SER A 148 -17.22 -4.86 8.82
CA SER A 148 -17.31 -5.87 7.76
C SER A 148 -17.23 -5.25 6.35
N ASP A 149 -17.80 -4.06 6.15
CA ASP A 149 -17.75 -3.36 4.86
C ASP A 149 -16.31 -2.99 4.49
N TYR A 150 -15.61 -2.39 5.46
CA TYR A 150 -14.20 -2.05 5.34
C TYR A 150 -13.32 -3.29 5.15
N VAL A 151 -13.54 -4.37 5.90
CA VAL A 151 -12.77 -5.62 5.77
C VAL A 151 -12.92 -6.21 4.36
N ARG A 152 -14.16 -6.32 3.86
CA ARG A 152 -14.46 -6.73 2.48
C ARG A 152 -13.80 -5.79 1.46
N GLN A 153 -13.88 -4.48 1.67
CA GLN A 153 -13.31 -3.52 0.74
C GLN A 153 -11.77 -3.52 0.76
N LEU A 154 -11.14 -3.79 1.91
CA LEU A 154 -9.71 -3.96 2.06
C LEU A 154 -9.21 -5.22 1.34
N GLU A 155 -9.92 -6.34 1.45
CA GLU A 155 -9.61 -7.54 0.67
C GLU A 155 -9.63 -7.24 -0.83
N GLN A 156 -10.70 -6.57 -1.30
CA GLN A 156 -10.91 -6.22 -2.70
C GLN A 156 -9.83 -5.31 -3.28
N ILE A 157 -9.14 -4.49 -2.48
CA ILE A 157 -8.04 -3.64 -2.96
C ILE A 157 -6.64 -4.24 -2.75
N ARG A 158 -6.48 -5.17 -1.80
CA ARG A 158 -5.18 -5.77 -1.43
C ARG A 158 -4.86 -7.04 -2.20
N TYR A 159 -5.87 -7.84 -2.56
CA TYR A 159 -5.70 -9.13 -3.22
C TYR A 159 -6.34 -9.14 -4.61
N ARG A 160 -5.62 -9.73 -5.57
CA ARG A 160 -5.99 -9.90 -6.98
C ARG A 160 -7.42 -10.42 -7.14
N GLY A 161 -8.33 -9.54 -7.59
CA GLY A 161 -9.74 -9.84 -7.77
C GLY A 161 -10.53 -10.12 -6.49
N GLY A 162 -10.06 -9.63 -5.33
CA GLY A 162 -10.65 -9.91 -4.01
C GLY A 162 -10.57 -11.39 -3.62
N LYS A 163 -9.39 -12.02 -3.77
CA LYS A 163 -9.17 -13.44 -3.46
C LYS A 163 -7.93 -13.63 -2.59
N MET A 164 -8.12 -13.64 -1.27
CA MET A 164 -7.02 -13.81 -0.29
C MET A 164 -6.08 -14.99 -0.62
N SER A 165 -4.80 -14.69 -0.87
CA SER A 165 -3.64 -15.61 -0.82
C SER A 165 -2.33 -14.82 -0.93
N TYR A 166 -1.18 -15.36 -0.50
CA TYR A 166 0.10 -14.64 -0.61
C TYR A 166 0.46 -14.30 -2.08
N VAL A 167 0.13 -15.20 -3.01
CA VAL A 167 0.38 -15.00 -4.45
C VAL A 167 -0.56 -13.94 -5.03
N ASN A 168 -1.78 -13.83 -4.49
CA ASN A 168 -2.77 -12.83 -4.89
C ASN A 168 -2.53 -11.46 -4.26
N ARG A 169 -1.81 -11.36 -3.13
CA ARG A 169 -1.50 -10.05 -2.55
C ARG A 169 -0.70 -9.19 -3.54
N LEU A 170 -1.10 -7.94 -3.68
CA LEU A 170 -0.62 -7.05 -4.74
C LEU A 170 0.67 -6.33 -4.32
N HIS A 171 1.74 -7.10 -4.07
CA HIS A 171 2.99 -6.65 -3.43
C HIS A 171 3.78 -5.55 -4.17
N TYR A 172 3.50 -5.35 -5.46
CA TYR A 172 4.09 -4.30 -6.30
C TYR A 172 3.02 -3.28 -6.70
N PHE A 173 3.36 -1.98 -6.70
CA PHE A 173 2.37 -0.92 -6.93
C PHE A 173 1.70 -1.00 -8.32
N HIS A 174 2.41 -1.42 -9.36
CA HIS A 174 1.80 -1.62 -10.68
C HIS A 174 0.75 -2.74 -10.67
N TRP A 175 0.98 -3.87 -9.97
CA TRP A 175 -0.07 -4.88 -9.78
C TRP A 175 -1.24 -4.32 -8.98
N TRP A 176 -0.96 -3.55 -7.92
CA TRP A 176 -2.00 -2.90 -7.12
C TRP A 176 -2.89 -1.99 -7.98
N LEU A 177 -2.27 -1.11 -8.77
CA LEU A 177 -2.97 -0.16 -9.62
C LEU A 177 -3.72 -0.83 -10.78
N GLU A 178 -3.11 -1.80 -11.47
CA GLU A 178 -3.77 -2.58 -12.54
C GLU A 178 -5.02 -3.30 -12.03
N ASP A 179 -4.93 -3.95 -10.87
CA ASP A 179 -6.06 -4.70 -10.29
C ASP A 179 -7.18 -3.76 -9.82
N ASN A 180 -6.82 -2.69 -9.09
CA ASN A 180 -7.77 -1.71 -8.57
C ASN A 180 -8.42 -0.86 -9.67
N GLU A 181 -7.74 -0.63 -10.81
CA GLU A 181 -8.35 0.02 -11.97
C GLU A 181 -9.30 -0.95 -12.70
N ARG A 182 -8.91 -2.22 -12.90
CA ARG A 182 -9.77 -3.26 -13.47
C ARG A 182 -11.01 -3.52 -12.61
N MET A 183 -10.91 -3.39 -11.28
CA MET A 183 -12.05 -3.48 -10.35
C MET A 183 -12.82 -2.16 -10.19
N GLY A 184 -12.40 -1.08 -10.86
CA GLY A 184 -13.13 0.19 -10.91
C GLY A 184 -12.99 1.08 -9.68
N PHE A 185 -12.03 0.80 -8.79
CA PHE A 185 -11.81 1.55 -7.53
C PHE A 185 -10.92 2.79 -7.70
N VAL A 186 -9.96 2.72 -8.62
CA VAL A 186 -9.05 3.82 -8.97
C VAL A 186 -8.94 3.97 -10.49
N SER A 187 -8.26 5.01 -10.98
CA SER A 187 -7.68 5.04 -12.32
C SER A 187 -6.27 5.60 -12.32
N GLU A 188 -5.40 5.15 -13.23
CA GLU A 188 -4.12 5.80 -13.48
C GLU A 188 -4.33 7.13 -14.21
N ILE A 189 -3.51 8.14 -13.86
CA ILE A 189 -3.39 9.40 -14.60
C ILE A 189 -2.01 9.36 -15.28
N ASP A 190 -1.98 9.25 -16.60
CA ASP A 190 -0.76 9.08 -17.42
C ASP A 190 -0.57 10.19 -18.48
N SER A 191 -1.49 11.16 -18.50
CA SER A 191 -1.71 12.11 -19.57
C SER A 191 -2.28 13.44 -19.03
N PRO A 192 -2.18 14.56 -19.77
CA PRO A 192 -1.47 14.74 -21.04
C PRO A 192 0.07 14.65 -20.92
N ASN A 193 0.74 14.67 -22.07
CA ASN A 193 2.19 14.81 -22.15
C ASN A 193 2.54 16.16 -22.80
N PRO A 194 3.16 17.13 -22.10
CA PRO A 194 3.60 17.09 -20.69
C PRO A 194 2.41 17.13 -19.69
N PRO A 195 2.61 16.79 -18.40
CA PRO A 195 3.88 16.50 -17.71
C PRO A 195 4.38 15.06 -17.81
N PHE A 196 3.58 14.11 -18.29
CA PHE A 196 3.91 12.68 -18.35
C PHE A 196 4.88 12.34 -19.51
N THR A 197 6.08 12.92 -19.41
CA THR A 197 7.12 12.98 -20.45
C THR A 197 8.09 11.80 -20.45
N ALA A 198 8.29 11.14 -19.31
CA ALA A 198 9.27 10.06 -19.16
C ALA A 198 8.58 8.69 -19.21
N VAL A 199 9.33 7.65 -19.58
CA VAL A 199 8.83 6.26 -19.68
C VAL A 199 9.70 5.33 -18.85
N GLN A 200 9.06 4.49 -18.02
CA GLN A 200 9.68 3.35 -17.35
C GLN A 200 9.31 2.09 -18.15
N THR A 201 10.28 1.24 -18.46
CA THR A 201 10.01 -0.14 -18.89
C THR A 201 10.16 -1.04 -17.67
N LEU A 202 9.10 -1.73 -17.28
CA LEU A 202 9.11 -2.57 -16.09
C LEU A 202 10.01 -3.78 -16.25
N LYS A 203 10.86 -4.02 -15.23
CA LYS A 203 11.51 -5.31 -14.99
C LYS A 203 11.24 -5.78 -13.54
N ILE A 204 9.96 -5.92 -13.19
CA ILE A 204 9.56 -6.48 -11.90
C ILE A 204 10.02 -7.94 -11.78
N ASN A 205 10.91 -8.22 -10.83
CA ASN A 205 11.30 -9.58 -10.44
C ASN A 205 12.02 -9.66 -9.07
N TYR A 206 11.84 -8.67 -8.20
CA TYR A 206 12.64 -8.57 -6.98
C TYR A 206 12.31 -9.67 -5.94
N MET A 207 11.04 -10.04 -5.77
CA MET A 207 10.60 -11.03 -4.79
C MET A 207 11.10 -12.44 -5.15
N SER A 208 10.92 -12.92 -6.38
CA SER A 208 11.43 -14.26 -6.74
C SER A 208 12.95 -14.35 -6.68
N LEU A 209 13.67 -13.31 -7.12
CA LEU A 209 15.14 -13.24 -7.01
C LEU A 209 15.66 -13.14 -5.57
N ASN A 210 14.82 -12.73 -4.62
CA ASN A 210 15.22 -12.49 -3.22
C ASN A 210 14.33 -13.23 -2.23
N ALA A 211 13.72 -14.36 -2.63
CA ALA A 211 12.73 -15.12 -1.85
C ALA A 211 13.16 -15.38 -0.38
N ARG A 212 14.46 -15.60 -0.14
CA ARG A 212 15.08 -15.75 1.19
C ARG A 212 14.84 -14.59 2.17
N LEU A 213 14.46 -13.39 1.69
CA LEU A 213 14.20 -12.20 2.52
C LEU A 213 12.75 -12.09 3.01
N TYR A 214 11.84 -12.97 2.56
CA TYR A 214 10.42 -12.93 2.88
C TYR A 214 10.04 -14.25 3.56
N ASP A 215 9.47 -14.20 4.76
CA ASP A 215 9.20 -15.42 5.54
C ASP A 215 8.23 -16.37 4.86
N MET A 216 7.24 -15.81 4.15
CA MET A 216 6.26 -16.53 3.34
C MET A 216 6.86 -17.22 2.10
N LEU A 217 8.08 -16.88 1.67
CA LEU A 217 8.71 -17.39 0.44
C LEU A 217 9.97 -18.22 0.68
N LYS A 218 10.77 -17.90 1.71
CA LYS A 218 12.09 -18.50 1.96
C LYS A 218 12.10 -20.05 1.97
N ASN A 219 11.00 -20.66 2.38
CA ASN A 219 10.81 -22.11 2.49
C ASN A 219 9.72 -22.67 1.55
N ASN A 220 9.14 -21.85 0.66
CA ASN A 220 7.97 -22.23 -0.15
C ASN A 220 8.24 -22.05 -1.66
N PRO A 221 8.92 -23.01 -2.32
CA PRO A 221 9.38 -22.85 -3.70
C PRO A 221 8.25 -22.78 -4.74
N GLY A 222 7.10 -23.45 -4.49
CA GLY A 222 5.94 -23.35 -5.39
C GLY A 222 5.36 -21.94 -5.43
N ARG A 223 5.20 -21.31 -4.26
CA ARG A 223 4.78 -19.90 -4.12
C ARG A 223 5.76 -18.92 -4.78
N VAL A 224 7.06 -19.24 -4.78
CA VAL A 224 8.09 -18.48 -5.53
C VAL A 224 7.95 -18.66 -7.04
N GLU A 225 7.66 -19.86 -7.53
CA GLU A 225 7.44 -20.13 -8.96
C GLU A 225 6.16 -19.45 -9.48
N GLU A 226 5.08 -19.45 -8.69
CA GLU A 226 3.83 -18.75 -9.00
C GLU A 226 4.01 -17.24 -9.08
N LEU A 227 4.66 -16.62 -8.07
CA LEU A 227 5.01 -15.20 -8.14
C LEU A 227 5.92 -14.90 -9.34
N LYS A 228 6.90 -15.76 -9.63
CA LYS A 228 7.80 -15.57 -10.78
C LYS A 228 7.03 -15.57 -12.12
N LYS A 229 5.99 -16.37 -12.28
CA LYS A 229 5.14 -16.36 -13.49
C LYS A 229 4.39 -15.03 -13.64
N LEU A 230 3.89 -14.46 -12.55
CA LEU A 230 3.26 -13.14 -12.55
C LEU A 230 4.27 -12.03 -12.84
N GLU A 231 5.45 -12.09 -12.22
CA GLU A 231 6.55 -11.15 -12.44
C GLU A 231 6.98 -11.14 -13.91
N ASP A 232 7.20 -12.31 -14.53
CA ASP A 232 7.56 -12.42 -15.94
C ASP A 232 6.44 -12.03 -16.91
N ALA A 233 5.15 -12.20 -16.55
CA ALA A 233 4.04 -11.70 -17.34
C ALA A 233 3.96 -10.16 -17.38
N THR A 234 4.38 -9.48 -16.30
CA THR A 234 4.45 -8.01 -16.20
C THR A 234 5.69 -7.40 -16.90
N ASN A 235 6.67 -8.23 -17.26
CA ASN A 235 7.97 -7.74 -17.69
C ASN A 235 7.98 -7.22 -19.13
N GLY A 236 8.44 -5.97 -19.31
CA GLY A 236 8.44 -5.26 -20.60
C GLY A 236 7.33 -4.22 -20.77
N THR A 237 6.34 -4.17 -19.87
CA THR A 237 5.29 -3.14 -19.84
C THR A 237 5.91 -1.74 -19.76
N LYS A 238 5.42 -0.81 -20.58
CA LYS A 238 5.93 0.57 -20.69
C LYS A 238 4.92 1.55 -20.13
N LEU A 239 5.32 2.28 -19.09
CA LEU A 239 4.46 3.19 -18.33
C LEU A 239 5.02 4.60 -18.37
N ARG A 240 4.15 5.60 -18.54
CA ARG A 240 4.54 7.00 -18.45
C ARG A 240 4.64 7.44 -16.99
N TYR A 241 5.50 8.41 -16.72
CA TYR A 241 5.62 9.04 -15.41
C TYR A 241 6.09 10.50 -15.55
N ILE A 242 5.84 11.29 -14.51
CA ILE A 242 6.33 12.67 -14.40
C ILE A 242 7.76 12.62 -13.84
N PRO A 243 8.82 12.94 -14.62
CA PRO A 243 10.19 12.92 -14.12
C PRO A 243 10.41 13.99 -13.04
N LYS A 244 11.30 13.71 -12.07
CA LYS A 244 11.49 14.59 -10.90
C LYS A 244 11.94 16.01 -11.23
N SER A 245 12.53 16.22 -12.40
CA SER A 245 12.88 17.55 -12.95
C SER A 245 11.66 18.45 -13.18
N LEU A 246 10.47 17.89 -13.47
CA LEU A 246 9.25 18.67 -13.64
C LEU A 246 8.51 18.95 -12.32
N LEU A 247 8.89 18.31 -11.20
CA LEU A 247 8.22 18.48 -9.90
C LEU A 247 8.38 19.88 -9.29
N CYS A 248 9.22 20.74 -9.88
CA CYS A 248 9.31 22.16 -9.52
C CYS A 248 8.24 23.04 -10.20
N ASN A 249 7.65 22.60 -11.33
CA ASN A 249 6.72 23.38 -12.15
C ASN A 249 5.27 23.22 -11.65
N SER A 250 4.95 23.89 -10.54
CA SER A 250 3.65 23.81 -9.88
C SER A 250 2.46 24.06 -10.81
N ARG A 251 2.57 24.99 -11.77
CA ARG A 251 1.47 25.33 -12.70
C ARG A 251 1.06 24.11 -13.53
N LEU A 252 2.02 23.51 -14.22
CA LEU A 252 1.80 22.33 -15.06
C LEU A 252 1.28 21.12 -14.26
N LEU A 253 1.71 20.98 -13.01
CA LEU A 253 1.28 19.88 -12.15
C LEU A 253 -0.14 20.09 -11.60
N ARG A 254 -0.56 21.35 -11.37
CA ARG A 254 -1.93 21.68 -10.95
C ARG A 254 -3.00 21.36 -12.01
N GLU A 255 -2.60 21.21 -13.27
CA GLU A 255 -3.49 20.83 -14.38
C GLU A 255 -3.81 19.31 -14.38
N VAL A 256 -3.11 18.49 -13.58
CA VAL A 256 -3.26 17.02 -13.56
C VAL A 256 -3.34 16.39 -12.17
N ILE A 257 -2.64 16.92 -11.16
CA ILE A 257 -2.56 16.37 -9.80
C ILE A 257 -3.45 17.19 -8.86
N HIS A 258 -4.38 16.51 -8.20
CA HIS A 258 -5.30 17.06 -7.22
C HIS A 258 -4.98 16.56 -5.80
N ASP A 259 -5.48 17.27 -4.79
CA ASP A 259 -5.45 16.82 -3.40
C ASP A 259 -6.12 15.44 -3.29
N GLY A 260 -5.46 14.48 -2.63
CA GLY A 260 -5.95 13.12 -2.46
C GLY A 260 -5.62 12.14 -3.60
N ASP A 261 -4.91 12.56 -4.65
CA ASP A 261 -4.34 11.60 -5.61
C ASP A 261 -3.27 10.73 -4.93
N ILE A 262 -3.24 9.44 -5.25
CA ILE A 262 -2.18 8.51 -4.86
C ILE A 262 -0.94 8.81 -5.71
N ILE A 263 0.18 9.07 -5.05
CA ILE A 263 1.46 9.36 -5.67
C ILE A 263 2.41 8.19 -5.43
N ALA A 264 2.88 7.58 -6.50
CA ALA A 264 3.82 6.46 -6.45
C ALA A 264 5.20 6.89 -6.96
N ILE A 265 6.21 6.79 -6.08
CA ILE A 265 7.58 7.20 -6.40
C ILE A 265 8.25 6.13 -7.25
N VAL A 266 8.52 6.47 -8.51
CA VAL A 266 9.18 5.61 -9.51
C VAL A 266 10.67 5.46 -9.18
N THR A 267 11.21 4.25 -9.33
CA THR A 267 12.61 3.93 -8.96
C THR A 267 13.50 3.57 -10.15
N SER A 268 14.81 3.77 -9.98
CA SER A 268 15.86 3.30 -10.87
C SER A 268 16.41 1.92 -10.49
N LYS A 269 15.93 1.31 -9.39
CA LYS A 269 16.25 -0.08 -9.06
C LYS A 269 15.53 -0.99 -10.05
N ARG A 270 16.30 -1.64 -10.93
CA ARG A 270 15.81 -2.40 -12.08
C ARG A 270 14.71 -3.41 -11.75
N GLU A 271 14.82 -4.09 -10.62
CA GLU A 271 13.95 -5.20 -10.21
C GLU A 271 12.59 -4.75 -9.62
N LEU A 272 12.38 -3.44 -9.44
CA LEU A 272 11.20 -2.82 -8.84
C LEU A 272 10.59 -1.74 -9.75
N ASP A 273 9.30 -1.47 -9.59
CA ASP A 273 8.61 -0.34 -10.22
C ASP A 273 8.75 0.96 -9.41
N THR A 274 8.61 0.85 -8.08
CA THR A 274 8.46 1.97 -7.15
C THR A 274 9.29 1.81 -5.86
N THR A 275 9.40 2.89 -5.06
CA THR A 275 10.11 2.93 -3.76
C THR A 275 9.38 3.66 -2.63
N HIS A 276 8.21 4.26 -2.89
CA HIS A 276 7.36 4.81 -1.83
C HIS A 276 5.97 5.19 -2.38
N LEU A 277 4.96 5.20 -1.51
CA LEU A 277 3.60 5.63 -1.79
C LEU A 277 3.14 6.73 -0.81
N GLY A 278 2.07 7.44 -1.14
CA GLY A 278 1.41 8.43 -0.28
C GLY A 278 0.39 9.25 -1.06
N PHE A 279 -0.16 10.30 -0.45
CA PHE A 279 -1.18 11.17 -1.04
C PHE A 279 -0.62 12.55 -1.41
N ALA A 280 -1.02 13.04 -2.58
CA ALA A 280 -0.80 14.42 -3.01
C ALA A 280 -1.52 15.40 -2.08
N ILE A 281 -0.81 16.44 -1.65
CA ILE A 281 -1.39 17.60 -0.98
C ILE A 281 -0.73 18.88 -1.46
N TRP A 282 -1.54 19.89 -1.78
CA TRP A 282 -1.12 21.21 -2.22
C TRP A 282 -1.08 22.23 -1.07
N HIS A 283 0.11 22.50 -0.55
CA HIS A 283 0.33 23.60 0.40
C HIS A 283 0.68 24.88 -0.37
N LYS A 284 -0.26 25.83 -0.41
CA LYS A 284 -0.20 27.00 -1.32
C LYS A 284 0.04 26.48 -2.75
N ASP A 285 1.05 26.96 -3.47
CA ASP A 285 1.39 26.49 -4.81
C ASP A 285 2.59 25.55 -4.84
N ARG A 286 2.72 24.66 -3.86
CA ARG A 286 3.71 23.57 -3.86
C ARG A 286 3.03 22.23 -3.63
N LEU A 287 3.50 21.20 -4.35
CA LEU A 287 3.08 19.82 -4.16
C LEU A 287 3.93 19.17 -3.06
N HIS A 288 3.26 18.51 -2.12
CA HIS A 288 3.83 17.74 -1.02
C HIS A 288 3.28 16.31 -1.07
N LEU A 289 3.85 15.42 -0.24
CA LEU A 289 3.47 14.02 -0.17
C LEU A 289 3.17 13.65 1.29
N MET A 290 1.89 13.51 1.62
CA MET A 290 1.43 13.03 2.92
C MET A 290 1.59 11.50 2.96
N ASN A 291 2.39 10.97 3.88
CA ASN A 291 2.84 9.58 3.84
C ASN A 291 3.18 8.98 5.21
N ALA A 292 3.02 7.65 5.32
CA ALA A 292 3.68 6.85 6.36
C ALA A 292 5.20 6.85 6.12
N SER A 293 5.93 7.65 6.90
CA SER A 293 7.33 7.97 6.63
C SER A 293 8.28 7.30 7.61
N ASN A 294 9.16 6.44 7.10
CA ASN A 294 10.23 5.76 7.86
C ASN A 294 11.43 6.65 8.24
N LEU A 295 11.33 7.96 8.03
CA LEU A 295 12.44 8.89 8.19
C LEU A 295 12.47 9.46 9.61
N ARG A 296 13.63 9.34 10.28
CA ARG A 296 13.82 9.86 11.64
C ARG A 296 13.53 11.36 11.77
N LYS A 297 13.74 12.16 10.72
CA LYS A 297 13.38 13.60 10.69
C LYS A 297 11.86 13.87 10.70
N ASN A 298 11.07 12.89 10.25
CA ASN A 298 9.61 12.91 10.29
C ASN A 298 9.07 12.17 11.54
N GLY A 299 9.96 11.57 12.34
CA GLY A 299 9.63 10.87 13.58
C GLY A 299 9.00 9.49 13.40
N ASN A 300 9.32 8.79 12.29
CA ASN A 300 8.90 7.41 12.00
C ASN A 300 7.37 7.19 12.14
N ARG A 301 6.58 7.92 11.35
CA ARG A 301 5.11 7.93 11.41
C ARG A 301 4.47 8.49 10.15
N VAL A 302 3.15 8.41 10.04
CA VAL A 302 2.34 9.18 9.09
C VAL A 302 2.48 10.67 9.37
N VAL A 303 2.83 11.44 8.33
CA VAL A 303 3.03 12.90 8.39
C VAL A 303 2.41 13.62 7.19
N ASP A 304 2.02 14.87 7.42
CA ASP A 304 1.88 15.91 6.38
C ASP A 304 3.16 16.79 6.43
N PRO A 305 4.13 16.62 5.51
CA PRO A 305 5.47 17.18 5.68
C PRO A 305 5.61 18.60 5.09
N ILE A 306 6.30 19.48 5.83
CA ILE A 306 6.70 20.83 5.37
C ILE A 306 7.68 20.76 4.17
N GLU A 307 8.35 19.62 3.95
CA GLU A 307 9.22 19.40 2.80
C GLU A 307 8.39 19.16 1.51
N THR A 308 8.52 20.07 0.53
CA THR A 308 7.91 19.87 -0.80
C THR A 308 8.41 18.58 -1.47
N LEU A 309 7.55 17.92 -2.24
CA LEU A 309 7.88 16.66 -2.93
C LEU A 309 9.08 16.82 -3.88
N TYR A 310 9.27 18.00 -4.49
CA TYR A 310 10.48 18.31 -5.26
C TYR A 310 11.76 18.20 -4.42
N ASN A 311 11.81 18.83 -3.24
CA ASN A 311 12.99 18.78 -2.35
C ASN A 311 13.24 17.35 -1.83
N TYR A 312 12.16 16.62 -1.50
CA TYR A 312 12.21 15.21 -1.14
C TYR A 312 12.83 14.35 -2.26
N MET A 313 12.43 14.58 -3.52
CA MET A 313 12.90 13.79 -4.66
C MET A 313 14.32 14.16 -5.10
N MET A 314 14.72 15.43 -5.01
CA MET A 314 16.06 15.87 -5.42
C MET A 314 17.17 15.34 -4.50
N SER A 315 16.87 15.06 -3.23
CA SER A 315 17.82 14.43 -2.31
C SER A 315 17.98 12.91 -2.52
N ARG A 316 17.24 12.29 -3.46
CA ARG A 316 17.22 10.84 -3.68
C ARG A 316 17.54 10.52 -5.15
N PRO A 317 18.79 10.16 -5.50
CA PRO A 317 19.19 9.96 -6.89
C PRO A 317 18.40 8.83 -7.57
N ALA A 318 18.18 7.72 -6.86
CA ALA A 318 17.47 6.53 -7.36
C ALA A 318 15.95 6.72 -7.58
N ASN A 319 15.35 7.78 -7.04
CA ASN A 319 13.94 8.08 -7.31
C ASN A 319 13.85 8.87 -8.63
N LEU A 320 13.21 8.34 -9.67
CA LEU A 320 13.21 8.94 -11.01
C LEU A 320 12.13 10.01 -11.19
N GLY A 321 10.97 9.82 -10.57
CA GLY A 321 9.79 10.65 -10.78
C GLY A 321 8.57 10.05 -10.07
N ILE A 322 7.37 10.38 -10.55
CA ILE A 322 6.11 9.88 -9.98
C ILE A 322 5.12 9.37 -11.03
N ARG A 323 4.44 8.26 -10.71
CA ARG A 323 3.14 7.88 -11.28
C ARG A 323 2.03 8.44 -10.38
N VAL A 324 0.85 8.65 -10.96
CA VAL A 324 -0.29 9.30 -10.30
C VAL A 324 -1.51 8.40 -10.49
N ALA A 325 -2.28 8.14 -9.44
CA ALA A 325 -3.55 7.43 -9.54
C ALA A 325 -4.62 8.13 -8.70
N ARG A 326 -5.88 8.06 -9.14
CA ARG A 326 -7.01 8.76 -8.53
C ARG A 326 -8.06 7.76 -8.09
N ILE A 327 -8.44 7.81 -6.81
CA ILE A 327 -9.59 7.06 -6.28
C ILE A 327 -10.87 7.62 -6.94
N LYS A 328 -11.84 6.76 -7.24
CA LYS A 328 -13.11 7.12 -7.88
C LYS A 328 -14.17 7.59 -6.87
#